data_AF-A0A6J3BCC0-F1
#
_entry.id   AF-A0A6J3BCC0-F1
#
_cell.length_a   1.000
_cell.length_b   1.000
_cell.length_c   1.000
_cell.angle_alpha   90.00
_cell.angle_beta   90.00
_cell.angle_gamma   90.00
#
_symmetry.space_group_name_H-M   'P 1'
#
loop_
_entity.id
_entity.type
_entity.pdbx_description
1 polymer ?
#
loop_
_entity_poly.entity_id
_entity_poly.type
_entity_poly.pdbx_seq_one_letter_code
_entity_poly.pdbx_strand_id
1 'polypeptide(L)'
;MEDTVTNTEKYFGQFCLLLAAYTRKTARLRDKADKLVKQLIDFANTENLEMRTTLRNFAEDLAKVQDYRQAEVERLEFKVVNPLKLYGTQIKQTQAEIKKFKRVRNHEIKQLEKLEKLRQKSPSDRQMISQAETCVQRASVDAGRTTHQLEETVDAFQKQKLKDLQKILSDFVTIEMVFHAKAVEVYSSAFQTLERILEPRCMEFTGLTGLATLGRSRTLARPPLLRGLSPRVLRAPCGATEKKQRARTALPRRTPWRTSGGRGRASTTRTRTPETGNGADAGCSGALLCLLSLGFLIRTTGRVSLSGRSGDQGASRVPGA
;
A
#
# COMPACT_ATOMS: atom_id res chain seq x y z
N MET A 1 -24.54 5.94 11.80
CA MET A 1 -23.44 6.94 11.81
C MET A 1 -22.24 6.51 12.66
N GLU A 2 -22.44 5.95 13.86
CA GLU A 2 -21.31 5.44 14.65
C GLU A 2 -20.72 4.14 14.08
N ASP A 3 -21.58 3.25 13.57
CA ASP A 3 -21.13 2.01 12.91
C ASP A 3 -20.20 2.28 11.73
N THR A 4 -20.39 3.39 11.02
CA THR A 4 -19.52 3.74 9.88
C THR A 4 -18.10 4.08 10.33
N VAL A 5 -17.95 4.73 11.47
CA VAL A 5 -16.62 5.06 12.03
C VAL A 5 -15.98 3.81 12.62
N THR A 6 -16.75 3.00 13.34
CA THR A 6 -16.29 1.73 13.94
C THR A 6 -15.87 0.70 12.87
N ASN A 7 -16.64 0.58 11.79
CA ASN A 7 -16.28 -0.26 10.64
C ASN A 7 -15.00 0.24 9.98
N THR A 8 -14.84 1.57 9.83
CA THR A 8 -13.63 2.15 9.27
C THR A 8 -12.42 1.83 10.15
N GLU A 9 -12.54 1.95 11.47
CA GLU A 9 -11.49 1.56 12.42
C GLU A 9 -11.04 0.12 12.25
N LYS A 10 -12.00 -0.81 12.18
CA LYS A 10 -11.72 -2.24 12.00
C LYS A 10 -10.96 -2.51 10.71
N TYR A 11 -11.48 -2.05 9.56
CA TYR A 11 -10.90 -2.39 8.27
C TYR A 11 -9.59 -1.63 7.99
N PHE A 12 -9.49 -0.34 8.34
CA PHE A 12 -8.23 0.39 8.17
C PHE A 12 -7.14 -0.17 9.09
N GLY A 13 -7.49 -0.62 10.29
CA GLY A 13 -6.57 -1.35 11.16
C GLY A 13 -6.07 -2.64 10.51
N GLN A 14 -6.97 -3.44 9.94
CA GLN A 14 -6.62 -4.68 9.23
C GLN A 14 -5.74 -4.41 7.99
N PHE A 15 -6.09 -3.40 7.18
CA PHE A 15 -5.28 -3.00 6.02
C PHE A 15 -3.89 -2.55 6.44
N CYS A 16 -3.78 -1.76 7.50
CA CYS A 16 -2.48 -1.32 8.03
C CYS A 16 -1.60 -2.53 8.41
N LEU A 17 -2.16 -3.50 9.13
CA LEU A 17 -1.43 -4.70 9.54
C LEU A 17 -0.97 -5.55 8.35
N LEU A 18 -1.87 -5.77 7.38
CA LEU A 18 -1.58 -6.56 6.19
C LEU A 18 -0.54 -5.90 5.30
N LEU A 19 -0.69 -4.60 5.02
CA LEU A 19 0.23 -3.86 4.17
C LEU A 19 1.60 -3.69 4.83
N ALA A 20 1.66 -3.47 6.16
CA ALA A 20 2.94 -3.48 6.88
C ALA A 20 3.60 -4.87 6.87
N ALA A 21 2.83 -5.96 6.92
CA ALA A 21 3.37 -7.31 6.78
C ALA A 21 3.87 -7.56 5.35
N TYR A 22 3.13 -7.10 4.33
CA TYR A 22 3.52 -7.13 2.93
C TYR A 22 4.86 -6.42 2.71
N THR A 23 4.99 -5.15 3.11
CA THR A 23 6.23 -4.37 3.00
C THR A 23 7.42 -5.05 3.67
N ARG A 24 7.23 -5.63 4.88
CA ARG A 24 8.28 -6.39 5.57
C ARG A 24 8.67 -7.67 4.83
N LYS A 25 7.72 -8.37 4.19
CA LYS A 25 8.03 -9.55 3.37
C LYS A 25 8.81 -9.16 2.11
N THR A 26 8.47 -8.04 1.47
CA THR A 26 9.24 -7.49 0.33
C THR A 26 10.67 -7.16 0.73
N ALA A 27 10.89 -6.54 1.90
CA ALA A 27 12.24 -6.29 2.44
C ALA A 27 13.02 -7.60 2.70
N ARG A 28 12.36 -8.64 3.23
CA ARG A 28 12.99 -9.95 3.44
C ARG A 28 13.35 -10.66 2.12
N LEU A 29 12.56 -10.45 1.06
CA LEU A 29 12.88 -10.97 -0.26
C LEU A 29 14.14 -10.29 -0.81
N ARG A 30 14.28 -8.98 -0.63
CA ARG A 30 15.52 -8.24 -0.94
C ARG A 30 16.71 -8.84 -0.20
N ASP A 31 16.62 -9.02 1.12
CA ASP A 31 17.71 -9.60 1.94
C ASP A 31 18.15 -10.99 1.45
N LYS A 32 17.22 -11.80 0.94
CA LYS A 32 17.52 -13.12 0.39
C LYS A 32 18.21 -13.02 -0.98
N ALA A 33 17.78 -12.08 -1.82
CA ALA A 33 18.42 -11.82 -3.10
C ALA A 33 19.86 -11.27 -2.91
N ASP A 34 20.10 -10.41 -1.92
CA ASP A 34 21.45 -9.91 -1.61
C ASP A 34 22.41 -11.06 -1.23
N LYS A 35 21.91 -12.07 -0.49
CA LYS A 35 22.69 -13.29 -0.19
C LYS A 35 22.99 -14.10 -1.45
N LEU A 36 22.03 -14.20 -2.37
CA LEU A 36 22.22 -14.87 -3.65
C LEU A 36 23.26 -14.16 -4.51
N VAL A 37 23.19 -12.82 -4.60
CA VAL A 37 24.20 -11.99 -5.27
C VAL A 37 25.60 -12.29 -4.72
N LYS A 38 25.75 -12.33 -3.40
CA LYS A 38 27.04 -12.67 -2.77
C LYS A 38 27.52 -14.07 -3.19
N GLN A 39 26.66 -15.08 -3.12
CA GLN A 39 27.02 -16.45 -3.52
C GLN A 39 27.39 -16.57 -5.00
N LEU A 40 26.71 -15.83 -5.88
CA LEU A 40 27.04 -15.78 -7.30
C LEU A 40 28.44 -15.20 -7.53
N ILE A 41 28.79 -14.13 -6.81
CA ILE A 41 30.13 -13.53 -6.88
C ILE A 41 31.19 -14.49 -6.34
N ASP A 42 30.93 -15.14 -5.20
CA ASP A 42 31.85 -16.11 -4.60
C ASP A 42 32.12 -17.29 -5.56
N PHE A 43 31.06 -17.83 -6.19
CA PHE A 43 31.17 -18.87 -7.21
C PHE A 43 31.89 -18.38 -8.47
N ALA A 44 31.56 -17.18 -8.98
CA ALA A 44 32.24 -16.63 -10.15
C ALA A 44 33.77 -16.54 -9.98
N ASN A 45 34.26 -16.32 -8.76
CA ASN A 45 35.70 -16.27 -8.47
C ASN A 45 36.41 -17.63 -8.59
N THR A 46 35.68 -18.76 -8.54
CA THR A 46 36.25 -20.11 -8.75
C THR A 46 36.30 -20.53 -10.21
N GLU A 47 35.58 -19.81 -11.08
CA GLU A 47 35.43 -20.16 -12.49
C GLU A 47 36.49 -19.50 -13.40
N ASN A 48 36.54 -19.96 -14.65
CA ASN A 48 37.35 -19.38 -15.71
C ASN A 48 36.96 -17.92 -16.01
N LEU A 49 37.80 -17.19 -16.75
CA LEU A 49 37.63 -15.74 -16.95
C LEU A 49 36.28 -15.38 -17.62
N GLU A 50 35.83 -16.18 -18.57
CA GLU A 50 34.61 -15.94 -19.34
C GLU A 50 33.36 -16.12 -18.47
N MET A 51 33.28 -17.26 -17.77
CA MET A 51 32.18 -17.57 -16.86
C MET A 51 32.18 -16.63 -15.65
N ARG A 52 33.35 -16.31 -15.11
CA ARG A 52 33.52 -15.31 -14.04
C ARG A 52 32.93 -13.97 -14.43
N THR A 53 33.31 -13.46 -15.60
CA THR A 53 32.85 -12.13 -16.07
C THR A 53 31.34 -12.10 -16.19
N THR A 54 30.76 -13.13 -16.79
CA THR A 54 29.31 -13.14 -17.03
C THR A 54 28.50 -13.34 -15.75
N LEU A 55 28.92 -14.23 -14.86
CA LEU A 55 28.28 -14.41 -13.55
C LEU A 55 28.34 -13.15 -12.69
N ARG A 56 29.44 -12.40 -12.75
CA ARG A 56 29.56 -11.11 -12.06
C ARG A 56 28.62 -10.06 -12.65
N ASN A 57 28.54 -9.95 -13.98
CA ASN A 57 27.61 -9.04 -14.64
C ASN A 57 26.15 -9.37 -14.27
N PHE A 58 25.79 -10.67 -14.25
CA PHE A 58 24.46 -11.10 -13.82
C PHE A 58 24.19 -10.78 -12.34
N ALA A 59 25.18 -10.98 -11.46
CA ALA A 59 25.07 -10.64 -10.05
C ALA A 59 24.89 -9.11 -9.84
N GLU A 60 25.55 -8.29 -10.63
CA GLU A 60 25.39 -6.83 -10.63
C GLU A 60 23.99 -6.40 -11.09
N ASP A 61 23.46 -7.00 -12.16
CA ASP A 61 22.08 -6.77 -12.59
C ASP A 61 21.08 -7.19 -11.49
N LEU A 62 21.29 -8.33 -10.84
CA LEU A 62 20.44 -8.80 -9.75
C LEU A 62 20.51 -7.86 -8.52
N ALA A 63 21.68 -7.33 -8.20
CA ALA A 63 21.87 -6.32 -7.15
C ALA A 63 21.11 -5.03 -7.48
N LYS A 64 21.17 -4.57 -8.72
CA LYS A 64 20.42 -3.39 -9.19
C LYS A 64 18.90 -3.56 -9.04
N VAL A 65 18.36 -4.77 -9.26
CA VAL A 65 16.94 -5.06 -8.95
C VAL A 65 16.65 -4.89 -7.46
N GLN A 66 17.60 -5.22 -6.58
CA GLN A 66 17.42 -5.06 -5.13
C GLN A 66 17.44 -3.60 -4.69
N ASP A 67 18.21 -2.73 -5.35
CA ASP A 67 18.14 -1.28 -5.12
C ASP A 67 16.76 -0.72 -5.46
N TYR A 68 16.16 -1.15 -6.57
CA TYR A 68 14.78 -0.79 -6.91
C TYR A 68 13.77 -1.34 -5.91
N ARG A 69 13.97 -2.57 -5.43
CA ARG A 69 13.14 -3.17 -4.37
C ARG A 69 13.27 -2.43 -3.05
N GLN A 70 14.45 -1.89 -2.73
CA GLN A 70 14.62 -1.08 -1.55
C GLN A 70 13.84 0.23 -1.65
N ALA A 71 13.90 0.90 -2.80
CA ALA A 71 13.10 2.09 -3.05
C ALA A 71 11.58 1.79 -3.00
N GLU A 72 11.14 0.63 -3.49
CA GLU A 72 9.77 0.14 -3.35
C GLU A 72 9.37 -0.01 -1.87
N VAL A 73 10.17 -0.69 -1.06
CA VAL A 73 9.92 -0.88 0.38
C VAL A 73 9.76 0.46 1.10
N GLU A 74 10.68 1.41 0.87
CA GLU A 74 10.63 2.74 1.48
C GLU A 74 9.37 3.51 1.08
N ARG A 75 9.00 3.46 -0.20
CA ARG A 75 7.81 4.13 -0.72
C ARG A 75 6.53 3.50 -0.20
N LEU A 76 6.45 2.18 -0.11
CA LEU A 76 5.30 1.48 0.49
C LEU A 76 5.14 1.87 1.96
N GLU A 77 6.23 1.88 2.73
CA GLU A 77 6.17 2.31 4.13
C GLU A 77 5.67 3.76 4.25
N PHE A 78 6.22 4.66 3.44
CA PHE A 78 5.93 6.09 3.52
C PHE A 78 4.54 6.48 2.99
N LYS A 79 4.12 5.95 1.84
CA LYS A 79 2.91 6.38 1.14
C LYS A 79 1.69 5.49 1.39
N VAL A 80 1.89 4.27 1.86
CA VAL A 80 0.79 3.31 2.06
C VAL A 80 0.62 3.00 3.55
N VAL A 81 1.68 2.54 4.20
CA VAL A 81 1.60 2.11 5.60
C VAL A 81 1.42 3.30 6.55
N ASN A 82 2.22 4.36 6.41
CA ASN A 82 2.16 5.50 7.32
C ASN A 82 0.81 6.25 7.29
N PRO A 83 0.19 6.53 6.13
CA PRO A 83 -1.14 7.14 6.10
C PRO A 83 -2.20 6.29 6.81
N LEU A 84 -2.16 4.96 6.65
CA LEU A 84 -3.06 4.05 7.36
C LEU A 84 -2.81 4.08 8.87
N LYS A 85 -1.55 4.15 9.32
CA LYS A 85 -1.20 4.29 10.75
C LYS A 85 -1.76 5.58 11.34
N LEU A 86 -1.62 6.70 10.63
CA LEU A 86 -2.07 8.02 11.07
C LEU A 86 -3.60 8.15 11.11
N TYR A 87 -4.31 7.33 10.31
CA TYR A 87 -5.77 7.32 10.26
C TYR A 87 -6.42 6.99 11.60
N GLY A 88 -5.74 6.22 12.46
CA GLY A 88 -6.22 5.91 13.80
C GLY A 88 -6.45 7.16 14.67
N THR A 89 -5.66 8.22 14.50
CA THR A 89 -5.87 9.48 15.23
C THR A 89 -7.14 10.19 14.77
N GLN A 90 -7.38 10.23 13.45
CA GLN A 90 -8.58 10.85 12.87
C GLN A 90 -9.85 10.12 13.34
N ILE A 91 -9.85 8.79 13.31
CA ILE A 91 -10.95 7.96 13.81
C ILE A 91 -11.26 8.29 15.27
N LYS A 92 -10.24 8.35 16.13
CA LYS A 92 -10.41 8.65 17.57
C LYS A 92 -11.01 10.05 17.78
N GLN A 93 -10.59 11.03 16.99
CA GLN A 93 -11.13 12.38 17.06
C GLN A 93 -12.62 12.40 16.67
N THR A 94 -12.97 11.80 15.54
CA THR A 94 -14.39 11.71 15.09
C THR A 94 -15.25 10.94 16.10
N GLN A 95 -14.73 9.86 16.71
CA GLN A 95 -15.45 9.16 17.78
C GLN A 95 -15.68 10.04 19.02
N ALA A 96 -14.72 10.88 19.40
CA ALA A 96 -14.87 11.81 20.51
C ALA A 96 -15.96 12.86 20.23
N GLU A 97 -16.03 13.36 19.00
CA GLU A 97 -17.07 14.28 18.55
C GLU A 97 -18.46 13.62 18.57
N ILE A 98 -18.60 12.41 18.03
CA ILE A 98 -19.84 11.61 18.09
C ILE A 98 -20.29 11.42 19.55
N LYS A 99 -19.37 11.09 20.46
CA LYS A 99 -19.66 10.94 21.89
C LYS A 99 -20.15 12.25 22.52
N LYS A 100 -19.61 13.41 22.11
CA LYS A 100 -20.08 14.73 22.56
C LYS A 100 -21.52 14.98 22.14
N PHE A 101 -21.86 14.72 20.87
CA PHE A 101 -23.21 14.89 20.36
C PHE A 101 -24.23 13.99 21.06
N LYS A 102 -23.87 12.73 21.34
CA LYS A 102 -24.71 11.81 22.12
C LYS A 102 -25.04 12.33 23.52
N ARG A 103 -24.11 13.02 24.20
CA ARG A 103 -24.38 13.58 25.53
C ARG A 103 -25.45 14.66 25.50
N VAL A 104 -25.48 15.49 24.47
CA VAL A 104 -26.51 16.54 24.29
C VAL A 104 -27.87 15.91 24.03
N ARG A 105 -27.95 14.93 23.12
CA ARG A 105 -29.19 14.18 22.88
C ARG A 105 -29.69 13.45 24.12
N ASN A 106 -28.80 12.82 24.88
CA ASN A 106 -29.17 12.17 26.15
C ASN A 106 -29.62 13.19 27.21
N HIS A 107 -29.14 14.43 27.16
CA HIS A 107 -29.63 15.49 28.04
C HIS A 107 -31.07 15.88 27.68
N GLU A 108 -31.38 16.04 26.39
CA GLU A 108 -32.74 16.29 25.91
C GLU A 108 -33.71 15.18 26.36
N ILE A 109 -33.36 13.91 26.14
CA ILE A 109 -34.15 12.76 26.58
C ILE A 109 -34.43 12.82 28.08
N LYS A 110 -33.41 13.11 28.89
CA LYS A 110 -33.56 13.26 30.35
C LYS A 110 -34.47 14.41 30.75
N GLN A 111 -34.49 15.53 30.01
CA GLN A 111 -35.42 16.63 30.30
C GLN A 111 -36.86 16.26 29.93
N LEU A 112 -37.06 15.56 28.82
CA LEU A 112 -38.37 15.03 28.41
C LEU A 112 -38.94 14.07 29.46
N GLU A 113 -38.13 13.10 29.92
CA GLU A 113 -38.54 12.16 30.97
C GLU A 113 -38.90 12.87 32.29
N LYS A 114 -38.17 13.93 32.65
CA LYS A 114 -38.46 14.72 33.86
C LYS A 114 -39.79 15.45 33.74
N LEU A 115 -40.05 16.09 32.60
CA LEU A 115 -41.30 16.78 32.33
C LEU A 115 -42.50 15.83 32.38
N GLU A 116 -42.37 14.64 31.77
CA GLU A 116 -43.41 13.62 31.77
C GLU A 116 -43.73 13.13 33.19
N LYS A 117 -42.69 12.84 33.99
CA LYS A 117 -42.85 12.45 35.41
C LYS A 117 -43.53 13.54 36.25
N LEU A 118 -43.18 14.81 36.03
CA LEU A 118 -43.82 15.94 36.73
C LEU A 118 -45.30 16.04 36.40
N ARG A 119 -45.67 15.91 35.11
CA ARG A 119 -47.07 15.92 34.67
C ARG A 119 -47.89 14.78 35.28
N GLN A 120 -47.32 13.59 35.43
CA GLN A 120 -48.00 12.44 36.02
C GLN A 120 -48.17 12.55 37.55
N LYS A 121 -47.16 13.05 38.27
CA LYS A 121 -47.16 13.08 39.74
C LYS A 121 -47.86 14.29 40.34
N SER A 122 -47.76 15.45 39.68
CA SER A 122 -48.21 16.72 40.23
C SER A 122 -48.85 17.61 39.15
N PRO A 123 -50.02 17.22 38.60
CA PRO A 123 -50.65 17.94 37.48
C PRO A 123 -51.08 19.37 37.83
N SER A 124 -51.30 19.67 39.11
CA SER A 124 -51.71 21.00 39.59
C SER A 124 -50.54 21.99 39.75
N ASP A 125 -49.30 21.52 39.76
CA ASP A 125 -48.11 22.38 39.91
C ASP A 125 -47.73 23.01 38.55
N ARG A 126 -48.57 23.95 38.12
CA ARG A 126 -48.43 24.63 36.82
C ARG A 126 -47.11 25.37 36.69
N GLN A 127 -46.58 25.92 37.78
CA GLN A 127 -45.33 26.68 37.75
C GLN A 127 -44.12 25.77 37.49
N MET A 128 -44.01 24.63 38.19
CA MET A 128 -42.92 23.69 37.93
C MET A 128 -43.02 23.04 36.54
N ILE A 129 -44.23 22.74 36.06
CA ILE A 129 -44.44 22.21 34.72
C ILE A 129 -43.96 23.21 33.66
N SER A 130 -44.33 24.49 33.78
CA SER A 130 -43.92 25.54 32.82
C SER A 130 -42.39 25.75 32.79
N GLN A 131 -41.73 25.67 33.95
CA GLN A 131 -40.27 25.72 34.03
C GLN A 131 -39.62 24.51 33.33
N ALA A 132 -40.13 23.30 33.57
CA ALA A 132 -39.63 22.09 32.93
C ALA A 132 -39.85 22.10 31.41
N GLU A 133 -40.97 22.63 30.92
CA GLU A 133 -41.24 22.85 29.49
C GLU A 133 -40.21 23.78 28.86
N THR A 134 -39.86 24.86 29.55
CA THR A 134 -38.80 25.78 29.08
C THR A 134 -37.44 25.08 29.02
N CYS A 135 -37.11 24.23 30.00
CA CYS A 135 -35.88 23.43 29.99
C CYS A 135 -35.85 22.43 28.83
N VAL A 136 -36.97 21.75 28.56
CA VAL A 136 -37.12 20.85 27.41
C VAL A 136 -36.94 21.63 26.10
N GLN A 137 -37.58 22.79 25.96
CA GLN A 137 -37.48 23.59 24.75
C GLN A 137 -36.03 24.00 24.46
N ARG A 138 -35.29 24.46 25.47
CA ARG A 138 -33.85 24.76 25.32
C ARG A 138 -33.04 23.53 24.93
N ALA A 139 -33.25 22.42 25.63
CA ALA A 139 -32.53 21.18 25.34
C ALA A 139 -32.82 20.64 23.93
N SER A 140 -34.04 20.84 23.44
CA SER A 140 -34.44 20.43 22.09
C SER A 140 -33.83 21.32 21.00
N VAL A 141 -33.76 22.64 21.22
CA VAL A 141 -33.03 23.55 20.31
C VAL A 141 -31.54 23.16 20.24
N ASP A 142 -30.91 22.86 21.37
CA ASP A 142 -29.52 22.40 21.41
C ASP A 142 -29.32 21.04 20.73
N ALA A 143 -30.24 20.11 20.91
CA ALA A 143 -30.21 18.80 20.26
C ALA A 143 -30.40 18.90 18.74
N GLY A 144 -31.34 19.74 18.28
CA GLY A 144 -31.55 20.00 16.85
C GLY A 144 -30.29 20.57 16.19
N ARG A 145 -29.67 21.59 16.81
CA ARG A 145 -28.42 22.17 16.32
C ARG A 145 -27.28 21.15 16.25
N THR A 146 -27.12 20.34 17.30
CA THR A 146 -26.02 19.35 17.36
C THR A 146 -26.24 18.15 16.45
N THR A 147 -27.48 17.83 16.07
CA THR A 147 -27.79 16.78 15.09
C THR A 147 -27.28 17.17 13.70
N HIS A 148 -27.50 18.41 13.27
CA HIS A 148 -26.95 18.90 12.00
C HIS A 148 -25.42 18.90 11.99
N GLN A 149 -24.79 19.33 13.09
CA GLN A 149 -23.31 19.30 13.22
C GLN A 149 -22.75 17.88 13.17
N LEU A 150 -23.47 16.90 13.75
CA LEU A 150 -23.09 15.48 13.69
C LEU A 150 -23.14 14.98 12.25
N GLU A 151 -24.19 15.32 11.49
CA GLU A 151 -24.33 14.96 10.07
C GLU A 151 -23.16 15.50 9.25
N GLU A 152 -22.85 16.80 9.37
CA GLU A 152 -21.72 17.43 8.68
C GLU A 152 -20.38 16.78 9.03
N THR A 153 -20.17 16.46 10.31
CA THR A 153 -18.95 15.80 10.80
C THR A 153 -18.78 14.42 10.19
N VAL A 154 -19.86 13.62 10.18
CA VAL A 154 -19.84 12.26 9.63
C VAL A 154 -19.69 12.30 8.10
N ASP A 155 -20.35 13.22 7.42
CA ASP A 155 -20.23 13.40 5.97
C ASP A 155 -18.82 13.84 5.56
N ALA A 156 -18.23 14.79 6.29
CA ALA A 156 -16.84 15.20 6.08
C ALA A 156 -15.88 14.02 6.27
N PHE A 157 -16.06 13.23 7.33
CA PHE A 157 -15.28 12.03 7.58
C PHE A 157 -15.41 11.02 6.43
N GLN A 158 -16.63 10.74 5.95
CA GLN A 158 -16.84 9.79 4.86
C GLN A 158 -16.22 10.25 3.54
N LYS A 159 -16.35 11.54 3.20
CA LYS A 159 -15.72 12.13 2.01
C LYS A 159 -14.19 12.04 2.09
N GLN A 160 -13.62 12.35 3.26
CA GLN A 160 -12.18 12.26 3.48
C GLN A 160 -11.68 10.82 3.38
N LYS A 161 -12.40 9.87 4.00
CA LYS A 161 -12.11 8.43 3.92
C LYS A 161 -12.03 7.92 2.49
N LEU A 162 -12.99 8.29 1.64
CA LEU A 162 -13.00 7.85 0.25
C LEU A 162 -11.78 8.38 -0.51
N LYS A 163 -11.47 9.68 -0.36
CA LYS A 163 -10.32 10.33 -1.01
C LYS A 163 -9.00 9.72 -0.57
N ASP A 164 -8.84 9.50 0.74
CA ASP A 164 -7.61 8.94 1.29
C ASP A 164 -7.43 7.49 0.88
N LEU A 165 -8.50 6.68 0.90
CA LEU A 165 -8.43 5.30 0.44
C LEU A 165 -8.06 5.23 -1.04
N GLN A 166 -8.69 6.05 -1.88
CA GLN A 166 -8.34 6.13 -3.30
C GLN A 166 -6.87 6.47 -3.49
N LYS A 167 -6.36 7.47 -2.75
CA LYS A 167 -4.96 7.88 -2.81
C LYS A 167 -4.02 6.75 -2.38
N ILE A 168 -4.27 6.13 -1.23
CA ILE A 168 -3.45 5.05 -0.67
C ILE A 168 -3.35 3.88 -1.65
N LEU A 169 -4.48 3.45 -2.21
CA LEU A 169 -4.52 2.35 -3.17
C LEU A 169 -3.87 2.73 -4.51
N SER A 170 -4.04 3.97 -4.96
CA SER A 170 -3.39 4.47 -6.18
C SER A 170 -1.87 4.55 -6.01
N ASP A 171 -1.39 5.05 -4.87
CA ASP A 171 0.03 5.07 -4.53
C ASP A 171 0.58 3.63 -4.47
N PHE A 172 -0.12 2.68 -3.84
CA PHE A 172 0.27 1.26 -3.81
C PHE A 172 0.47 0.70 -5.22
N VAL A 173 -0.54 0.79 -6.09
CA VAL A 173 -0.47 0.28 -7.46
C VAL A 173 0.65 0.97 -8.25
N THR A 174 0.80 2.28 -8.11
CA THR A 174 1.83 3.04 -8.82
C THR A 174 3.24 2.60 -8.40
N ILE A 175 3.47 2.37 -7.11
CA ILE A 175 4.76 1.92 -6.57
C ILE A 175 5.13 0.54 -7.14
N GLU A 176 4.19 -0.41 -7.09
CA GLU A 176 4.36 -1.77 -7.63
C GLU A 176 4.63 -1.74 -9.14
N MET A 177 3.86 -0.94 -9.89
CA MET A 177 4.07 -0.78 -11.34
C MET A 177 5.47 -0.26 -11.67
N VAL A 178 5.94 0.75 -10.94
CA VAL A 178 7.28 1.32 -11.15
C VAL A 178 8.37 0.29 -10.85
N PHE A 179 8.24 -0.46 -9.75
CA PHE A 179 9.17 -1.54 -9.43
C PHE A 179 9.18 -2.61 -10.52
N HIS A 180 8.02 -3.14 -10.90
CA HIS A 180 7.92 -4.19 -11.91
C HIS A 180 8.44 -3.76 -13.27
N ALA A 181 8.15 -2.52 -13.70
CA ALA A 181 8.69 -1.99 -14.95
C ALA A 181 10.23 -1.98 -14.94
N LYS A 182 10.83 -1.55 -13.83
CA LYS A 182 12.30 -1.54 -13.67
C LYS A 182 12.89 -2.93 -13.54
N ALA A 183 12.23 -3.84 -12.85
CA ALA A 183 12.65 -5.23 -12.77
C ALA A 183 12.67 -5.89 -14.16
N VAL A 184 11.61 -5.71 -14.96
CA VAL A 184 11.55 -6.25 -16.33
C VAL A 184 12.65 -5.66 -17.21
N GLU A 185 12.90 -4.35 -17.13
CA GLU A 185 13.99 -3.68 -17.85
C GLU A 185 15.35 -4.33 -17.53
N VAL A 186 15.67 -4.49 -16.24
CA VAL A 186 16.96 -5.06 -15.81
C VAL A 186 17.05 -6.55 -16.11
N TYR A 187 16.02 -7.35 -15.82
CA TYR A 187 16.04 -8.78 -16.11
C TYR A 187 16.12 -9.08 -17.61
N SER A 188 15.54 -8.24 -18.47
CA SER A 188 15.69 -8.39 -19.92
C SER A 188 17.14 -8.21 -20.36
N SER A 189 17.86 -7.26 -19.75
CA SER A 189 19.31 -7.07 -19.97
C SER A 189 20.12 -8.25 -19.42
N ALA A 190 19.81 -8.69 -18.20
CA ALA A 190 20.47 -9.82 -17.55
C ALA A 190 20.34 -11.11 -18.36
N PHE A 191 19.16 -11.34 -18.96
CA PHE A 191 18.91 -12.50 -19.82
C PHE A 191 19.79 -12.49 -21.07
N GLN A 192 19.94 -11.35 -21.74
CA GLN A 192 20.84 -11.20 -22.90
C GLN A 192 22.30 -11.44 -22.51
N THR A 193 22.70 -11.04 -21.30
CA THR A 193 24.04 -11.31 -20.76
C THR A 193 24.28 -12.80 -20.56
N LEU A 194 23.28 -13.55 -20.07
CA LEU A 194 23.36 -14.99 -19.88
C LEU A 194 23.34 -15.79 -21.20
N GLU A 195 22.58 -15.35 -22.20
CA GLU A 195 22.55 -16.00 -23.52
C GLU A 195 23.94 -16.10 -24.17
N ARG A 196 24.86 -15.17 -23.86
CA ARG A 196 26.24 -15.20 -24.36
C ARG A 196 27.06 -16.38 -23.85
N ILE A 197 26.74 -16.95 -22.68
CA ILE A 197 27.40 -18.19 -22.17
C ILE A 197 26.82 -19.44 -22.83
N LEU A 198 25.53 -19.42 -23.15
CA LEU A 198 24.80 -20.60 -23.65
C LEU A 198 25.06 -20.87 -25.14
N GLU A 199 25.72 -19.96 -25.86
CA GLU A 199 26.24 -20.26 -27.19
C GLU A 199 27.39 -21.28 -27.09
N PRO A 200 27.33 -22.42 -27.81
CA PRO A 200 28.32 -23.50 -27.71
C PRO A 200 29.76 -23.15 -28.10
N ARG A 201 30.06 -21.87 -28.39
CA ARG A 201 31.42 -21.37 -28.65
C ARG A 201 32.28 -21.25 -27.40
N CYS A 202 31.68 -21.24 -26.20
CA CYS A 202 32.42 -21.24 -24.93
C CYS A 202 32.91 -22.65 -24.51
N MET A 203 32.49 -23.70 -25.22
CA MET A 203 33.00 -25.07 -25.08
C MET A 203 34.16 -25.35 -26.05
N GLU A 204 35.00 -24.37 -26.36
CA GLU A 204 36.27 -24.64 -27.06
C GLU A 204 37.26 -25.31 -26.09
N PHE A 205 37.05 -26.62 -26.00
CA PHE A 205 38.01 -27.69 -25.80
C PHE A 205 39.47 -27.23 -25.71
N THR A 206 40.01 -27.20 -24.49
CA THR A 206 41.46 -27.30 -24.27
C THR A 206 41.89 -28.70 -24.67
N GLY A 207 42.18 -28.90 -25.95
CA GLY A 207 42.72 -30.15 -26.48
C GLY A 207 43.06 -30.00 -27.94
N LEU A 208 44.34 -30.18 -28.26
CA LEU A 208 44.90 -30.18 -29.61
C LEU A 208 44.00 -30.91 -30.62
N THR A 209 43.69 -30.28 -31.76
CA THR A 209 43.92 -30.78 -33.14
C THR A 209 43.28 -29.84 -34.15
N GLY A 210 43.85 -29.82 -35.36
CA GLY A 210 43.66 -28.76 -36.34
C GLY A 210 42.57 -28.98 -37.38
N LEU A 211 42.41 -27.92 -38.18
CA LEU A 211 41.90 -27.87 -39.56
C LEU A 211 40.42 -28.24 -39.77
N ALA A 212 39.55 -27.24 -40.00
CA ALA A 212 38.68 -27.16 -41.19
C ALA A 212 37.77 -25.93 -41.20
N THR A 213 37.48 -25.50 -42.42
CA THR A 213 36.96 -24.24 -42.94
C THR A 213 35.43 -24.09 -42.97
N LEU A 214 35.00 -22.85 -43.28
CA LEU A 214 33.77 -22.40 -43.98
C LEU A 214 32.48 -22.09 -43.18
N GLY A 215 32.35 -20.81 -42.84
CA GLY A 215 31.30 -19.91 -43.36
C GLY A 215 29.82 -20.29 -43.21
N ARG A 216 29.10 -19.58 -42.34
CA ARG A 216 27.69 -19.19 -42.60
C ARG A 216 27.24 -17.99 -41.77
N SER A 217 27.03 -16.86 -42.43
CA SER A 217 26.22 -15.75 -41.86
C SER A 217 24.76 -16.18 -41.78
N ARG A 218 24.18 -16.12 -40.58
CA ARG A 218 22.73 -16.09 -40.38
C ARG A 218 22.40 -14.94 -39.44
N THR A 219 21.72 -13.94 -39.98
CA THR A 219 20.98 -12.93 -39.23
C THR A 219 19.91 -13.62 -38.39
N LEU A 220 20.07 -13.60 -37.07
CA LEU A 220 19.09 -14.16 -36.13
C LEU A 220 18.08 -13.09 -35.75
N ALA A 221 16.82 -13.39 -36.09
CA ALA A 221 15.67 -12.56 -35.82
C ALA A 221 15.34 -12.51 -34.32
N ARG A 222 14.79 -11.36 -33.92
CA ARG A 222 14.37 -10.98 -32.58
C ARG A 222 13.29 -11.93 -32.00
N PRO A 223 13.28 -12.24 -30.69
CA PRO A 223 12.30 -13.15 -30.10
C PRO A 223 10.84 -12.63 -30.18
N PRO A 224 9.82 -13.51 -30.26
CA PRO A 224 8.42 -13.14 -30.56
C PRO A 224 7.66 -12.35 -29.47
N LEU A 225 8.23 -12.10 -28.30
CA LEU A 225 7.52 -11.51 -27.15
C LEU A 225 7.61 -9.98 -27.03
N LEU A 226 8.31 -9.28 -27.94
CA LEU A 226 8.52 -7.83 -27.87
C LEU A 226 8.01 -7.05 -29.08
N ARG A 227 7.04 -7.58 -29.83
CA ARG A 227 6.54 -6.93 -31.06
C ARG A 227 5.48 -5.84 -30.84
N GLY A 228 5.23 -5.39 -29.60
CA GLY A 228 4.05 -4.58 -29.29
C GLY A 228 4.21 -3.35 -28.40
N LEU A 229 5.42 -2.95 -27.99
CA LEU A 229 5.58 -1.76 -27.12
C LEU A 229 6.23 -0.61 -27.91
N SER A 230 5.39 0.36 -28.28
CA SER A 230 5.81 1.60 -28.94
C SER A 230 6.57 2.50 -27.95
N PRO A 231 7.74 3.05 -28.30
CA PRO A 231 8.56 3.85 -27.40
C PRO A 231 8.02 5.28 -27.27
N ARG A 232 6.99 5.50 -26.46
CA ARG A 232 6.54 6.84 -26.03
C ARG A 232 5.97 6.86 -24.61
N VAL A 233 6.74 6.42 -23.62
CA VAL A 233 6.62 6.90 -22.23
C VAL A 233 8.03 6.97 -21.61
N LEU A 234 8.94 7.69 -22.27
CA LEU A 234 10.25 8.00 -21.71
C LEU A 234 10.52 9.49 -21.89
N ARG A 235 9.80 10.33 -21.14
CA ARG A 235 10.21 11.70 -20.82
C ARG A 235 9.36 12.28 -19.70
N ALA A 236 9.90 12.25 -18.50
CA ALA A 236 9.71 13.31 -17.51
C ALA A 236 11.10 13.64 -16.94
N PRO A 237 11.48 14.93 -16.83
CA PRO A 237 12.84 15.32 -16.47
C PRO A 237 13.06 15.20 -14.96
N CYS A 238 14.00 14.36 -14.53
CA CYS A 238 14.64 14.54 -13.23
C CYS A 238 15.85 15.47 -13.44
N GLY A 239 15.60 16.78 -13.36
CA GLY A 239 16.64 17.77 -13.13
C GLY A 239 16.64 18.16 -11.67
N ALA A 240 17.70 17.81 -10.94
CA ALA A 240 18.15 18.54 -9.76
C ALA A 240 19.63 18.22 -9.53
N THR A 241 20.44 19.24 -9.70
CA THR A 241 21.88 19.30 -9.50
C THR A 241 22.25 18.99 -8.05
N GLU A 242 23.15 18.03 -7.85
CA GLU A 242 23.80 17.77 -6.57
C GLU A 242 24.73 18.94 -6.21
N LYS A 243 24.32 19.77 -5.24
CA LYS A 243 25.25 20.54 -4.43
C LYS A 243 25.57 19.74 -3.16
N LYS A 244 26.79 19.22 -3.13
CA LYS A 244 27.40 18.51 -2.02
C LYS A 244 27.58 19.46 -0.84
N GLN A 245 26.75 19.35 0.20
CA GLN A 245 26.96 20.07 1.45
C GLN A 245 27.09 19.07 2.60
N ARG A 246 28.32 18.96 3.07
CA ARG A 246 28.76 18.12 4.18
C ARG A 246 28.28 18.76 5.48
N ALA A 247 27.27 18.17 6.13
CA ALA A 247 26.88 18.54 7.48
C ALA A 247 27.09 17.34 8.42
N ARG A 248 28.05 17.49 9.34
CA ARG A 248 28.19 16.64 10.52
C ARG A 248 27.03 16.96 11.46
N THR A 249 26.25 15.95 11.85
CA THR A 249 25.34 16.09 13.00
C THR A 249 25.42 14.83 13.86
N ALA A 250 25.71 15.07 15.14
CA ALA A 250 25.94 14.07 16.17
C ALA A 250 24.66 13.28 16.53
N LEU A 251 24.83 11.98 16.78
CA LEU A 251 23.83 11.13 17.42
C LEU A 251 23.65 11.50 18.90
N PRO A 252 22.41 11.63 19.42
CA PRO A 252 22.20 11.60 20.86
C PRO A 252 22.09 10.16 21.36
N ARG A 253 22.83 9.89 22.43
CA ARG A 253 22.80 8.67 23.25
C ARG A 253 21.39 8.34 23.72
N ARG A 254 20.96 7.09 23.56
CA ARG A 254 19.81 6.52 24.26
C ARG A 254 20.17 6.26 25.73
N THR A 255 19.41 6.81 26.67
CA THR A 255 19.40 6.38 28.08
C THR A 255 18.43 5.20 28.27
N PRO A 256 18.72 4.25 29.18
CA PRO A 256 17.81 3.16 29.52
C PRO A 256 16.82 3.59 30.60
N TRP A 257 15.54 3.28 30.40
CA TRP A 257 14.52 3.39 31.44
C TRP A 257 14.68 2.24 32.46
N ARG A 258 14.83 2.62 33.72
CA ARG A 258 14.88 1.75 34.90
C ARG A 258 13.54 1.89 35.62
N THR A 259 12.83 0.78 35.82
CA THR A 259 11.77 0.69 36.84
C THR A 259 12.03 -0.53 37.70
N SER A 260 11.90 -0.32 39.01
CA SER A 260 12.20 -1.22 40.11
C SER A 260 10.92 -1.71 40.78
N GLY A 261 10.93 -2.97 41.24
CA GLY A 261 10.01 -3.55 42.23
C GLY A 261 8.81 -4.28 41.61
N GLY A 262 8.42 -5.49 42.01
CA GLY A 262 8.76 -6.31 43.16
C GLY A 262 8.19 -7.74 43.03
N ARG A 263 8.44 -8.54 44.06
CA ARG A 263 8.46 -10.01 44.16
C ARG A 263 7.11 -10.73 43.99
N GLY A 264 7.18 -12.01 43.58
CA GLY A 264 6.14 -13.01 43.83
C GLY A 264 6.48 -14.40 43.27
N ARG A 265 6.82 -15.36 44.14
CA ARG A 265 7.00 -16.80 43.86
C ARG A 265 5.66 -17.48 43.54
N ALA A 266 5.63 -18.45 42.63
CA ALA A 266 5.32 -19.87 42.90
C ALA A 266 5.26 -20.71 41.62
N SER A 267 5.58 -22.00 41.81
CA SER A 267 5.53 -23.20 40.95
C SER A 267 4.31 -23.31 40.00
N THR A 268 4.33 -24.05 38.89
CA THR A 268 4.34 -25.53 38.86
C THR A 268 4.45 -26.07 37.42
N THR A 269 4.98 -27.29 37.32
CA THR A 269 4.80 -28.34 36.30
C THR A 269 5.44 -28.22 34.90
N ARG A 270 6.42 -29.11 34.76
CA ARG A 270 7.10 -29.61 33.58
C ARG A 270 6.30 -30.81 33.06
N THR A 271 5.90 -30.79 31.79
CA THR A 271 5.49 -32.00 31.06
C THR A 271 6.24 -32.02 29.74
N ARG A 272 6.91 -33.15 29.51
CA ARG A 272 7.73 -33.46 28.33
C ARG A 272 6.94 -34.41 27.41
N THR A 273 7.39 -34.44 26.15
CA THR A 273 7.16 -35.43 25.06
C THR A 273 6.09 -35.07 24.02
N PRO A 274 6.17 -35.58 22.77
CA PRO A 274 7.36 -35.75 21.92
C PRO A 274 7.18 -35.22 20.48
N GLU A 275 8.28 -35.23 19.72
CA GLU A 275 8.34 -34.98 18.27
C GLU A 275 7.75 -36.15 17.45
N THR A 276 7.00 -35.78 16.40
CA THR A 276 6.76 -36.43 15.09
C THR A 276 5.78 -35.47 14.38
N GLY A 277 5.84 -35.06 13.12
CA GLY A 277 6.53 -35.46 11.90
C GLY A 277 5.60 -35.03 10.75
N ASN A 278 6.14 -34.38 9.71
CA ASN A 278 5.57 -34.14 8.37
C ASN A 278 4.18 -33.49 8.21
N GLY A 279 4.17 -32.26 7.68
CA GLY A 279 3.02 -31.66 7.03
C GLY A 279 3.49 -30.81 5.84
N ALA A 280 3.20 -31.29 4.64
CA ALA A 280 3.72 -30.83 3.36
C ALA A 280 3.44 -29.34 3.05
N ASP A 281 4.47 -28.68 2.52
CA ASP A 281 4.38 -27.41 1.80
C ASP A 281 3.50 -27.60 0.55
N ALA A 282 2.29 -27.04 0.57
CA ALA A 282 1.46 -26.90 -0.61
C ALA A 282 2.00 -25.75 -1.46
N GLY A 283 2.53 -26.13 -2.62
CA GLY A 283 3.30 -25.29 -3.52
C GLY A 283 2.58 -24.09 -4.12
N CYS A 284 3.43 -23.13 -4.47
CA CYS A 284 3.20 -21.98 -5.33
C CYS A 284 2.31 -22.28 -6.54
N SER A 285 1.07 -21.77 -6.52
CA SER A 285 0.21 -21.64 -7.70
C SER A 285 -0.24 -20.18 -7.88
N GLY A 286 0.70 -19.23 -7.76
CA GLY A 286 0.44 -17.79 -7.91
C GLY A 286 1.13 -17.13 -9.11
N ALA A 287 2.17 -17.74 -9.68
CA ALA A 287 2.99 -17.08 -10.71
C ALA A 287 2.38 -17.15 -12.13
N LEU A 288 1.53 -18.14 -12.42
CA LEU A 288 0.89 -18.26 -13.74
C LEU A 288 -0.33 -17.35 -13.94
N LEU A 289 -0.97 -16.88 -12.85
CA LEU A 289 -2.17 -16.04 -12.96
C LEU A 289 -1.83 -14.58 -13.30
N CYS A 290 -0.65 -14.07 -12.92
CA CYS A 290 -0.27 -12.69 -13.23
C CYS A 290 0.04 -12.43 -14.72
N LEU A 291 0.51 -13.44 -15.46
CA LEU A 291 0.85 -13.27 -16.88
C LEU A 291 -0.39 -13.32 -17.80
N LEU A 292 -1.45 -14.03 -17.39
CA LEU A 292 -2.71 -14.06 -18.15
C LEU A 292 -3.56 -12.80 -17.94
N SER A 293 -3.42 -12.11 -16.81
CA SER A 293 -4.18 -10.87 -16.53
C SER A 293 -3.68 -9.65 -17.31
N LEU A 294 -2.38 -9.55 -17.64
CA LEU A 294 -1.86 -8.44 -18.45
C LEU A 294 -2.31 -8.52 -19.93
N GLY A 295 -2.51 -9.73 -20.47
CA GLY A 295 -3.02 -9.93 -21.82
C GLY A 295 -4.51 -9.60 -21.97
N PHE A 296 -5.31 -9.75 -20.90
CA PHE A 296 -6.74 -9.51 -20.93
C PHE A 296 -7.09 -8.02 -20.73
N LEU A 297 -6.37 -7.30 -19.86
CA LEU A 297 -6.65 -5.89 -19.57
C LEU A 297 -6.28 -4.94 -20.73
N ILE A 298 -5.31 -5.32 -21.57
CA ILE A 298 -4.92 -4.53 -22.75
C ILE A 298 -5.94 -4.68 -23.90
N ARG A 299 -6.81 -5.72 -23.88
CA ARG A 299 -7.78 -5.97 -24.96
C ARG A 299 -9.16 -5.36 -24.72
N THR A 300 -9.50 -4.96 -23.48
CA THR A 300 -10.86 -4.47 -23.14
C THR A 300 -10.99 -2.96 -22.96
N THR A 301 -9.91 -2.18 -22.99
CA THR A 301 -9.98 -0.71 -22.99
C THR A 301 -9.64 -0.13 -24.36
N GLY A 302 -10.40 -0.54 -25.37
CA GLY A 302 -10.38 0.05 -26.71
C GLY A 302 -11.66 0.83 -26.97
N ARG A 303 -11.53 2.15 -27.17
CA ARG A 303 -12.53 3.15 -27.57
C ARG A 303 -13.53 3.61 -26.51
N VAL A 304 -13.22 4.77 -25.91
CA VAL A 304 -14.22 5.82 -25.71
C VAL A 304 -13.74 7.04 -26.50
N SER A 305 -14.33 7.24 -27.68
CA SER A 305 -14.17 8.48 -28.45
C SER A 305 -14.92 9.60 -27.76
N LEU A 306 -14.22 10.66 -27.39
CA LEU A 306 -14.82 11.96 -27.08
C LEU A 306 -14.94 12.74 -28.40
N SER A 307 -16.13 12.75 -29.00
CA SER A 307 -16.50 13.74 -30.03
C SER A 307 -17.37 14.82 -29.39
N GLY A 308 -17.00 16.06 -29.62
CA GLY A 308 -17.62 17.25 -29.04
C GLY A 308 -19.04 17.54 -29.52
N ARG A 309 -19.68 18.40 -28.72
CA ARG A 309 -20.98 19.08 -28.86
C ARG A 309 -21.33 19.54 -30.28
N SER A 310 -22.59 19.32 -30.67
CA SER A 310 -23.48 20.33 -31.28
C SER A 310 -24.93 19.83 -31.43
N GLY A 311 -25.89 20.69 -31.05
CA GLY A 311 -27.35 20.59 -31.31
C GLY A 311 -28.13 19.66 -30.37
N ASP A 312 -29.35 19.92 -29.93
CA ASP A 312 -30.31 21.01 -30.15
C ASP A 312 -31.48 20.73 -29.18
N GLN A 313 -32.20 21.75 -28.72
CA GLN A 313 -33.63 21.68 -28.38
C GLN A 313 -34.15 23.06 -27.99
N GLY A 314 -35.04 23.57 -28.84
CA GLY A 314 -35.66 24.87 -28.69
C GLY A 314 -37.01 24.87 -27.97
N ALA A 315 -37.68 26.00 -28.20
CA ALA A 315 -39.08 26.35 -27.93
C ALA A 315 -39.44 26.87 -26.53
N SER A 316 -39.54 28.20 -26.44
CA SER A 316 -40.83 28.86 -26.16
C SER A 316 -40.85 30.30 -26.68
N ARG A 317 -41.96 30.61 -27.38
CA ARG A 317 -42.36 31.91 -27.94
C ARG A 317 -42.70 32.91 -26.83
N VAL A 318 -42.60 34.22 -27.13
CA VAL A 318 -43.70 35.21 -27.30
C VAL A 318 -43.07 36.62 -27.50
N PRO A 319 -43.68 37.53 -28.29
CA PRO A 319 -43.01 38.70 -28.88
C PRO A 319 -43.41 40.04 -28.20
N GLY A 320 -42.65 41.10 -28.48
CA GLY A 320 -43.15 42.47 -28.28
C GLY A 320 -42.08 43.55 -28.14
N ALA A 321 -42.20 44.55 -29.03
CA ALA A 321 -41.56 45.88 -29.08
C ALA A 321 -40.09 45.95 -29.54
#